data_AF-A0AAP6WPT6-F1
#
_entry.id   AF-A0AAP6WPT6-F1
#
_cell.length_a   1.000
_cell.length_b   1.000
_cell.length_c   1.000
_cell.angle_alpha   90.00
_cell.angle_beta   90.00
_cell.angle_gamma   90.00
#
_symmetry.space_group_name_H-M   'P 1'
#
loop_
_entity.id
_entity.type
_entity.pdbx_description
1 polymer ?
#
loop_
_entity_poly.entity_id
_entity_poly.type
_entity_poly.pdbx_seq_one_letter_code
_entity_poly.pdbx_strand_id
1 'polypeptide(L)' 'MINDKKLKDLIFSILIILFVVLSLNIIVFFSYNKIAEIDHSIFIIILLLNLIFILISLIYLIF' A
#
# COMPACT_ATOMS: atom_id res chain seq x y z
N MET A 1 -9.98 -18.79 19.47
CA MET A 1 -8.51 -18.67 19.35
C MET A 1 -7.92 -19.22 18.05
N ILE A 2 -8.55 -20.18 17.34
CA ILE A 2 -8.06 -20.66 16.02
C ILE A 2 -8.39 -19.69 14.87
N ASN A 3 -9.45 -18.87 15.01
CA ASN A 3 -9.92 -17.98 13.94
C ASN A 3 -9.08 -16.69 13.79
N ASP A 4 -8.60 -16.11 14.90
CA ASP A 4 -7.82 -14.86 14.85
C ASP A 4 -6.47 -15.04 14.16
N LYS A 5 -5.82 -16.20 14.35
CA LYS A 5 -4.52 -16.47 13.72
C LYS A 5 -4.63 -16.54 12.20
N LYS A 6 -5.60 -17.30 11.68
CA LYS A 6 -5.84 -17.39 10.22
C LYS A 6 -6.22 -16.04 9.61
N LEU A 7 -7.00 -15.24 10.33
CA LEU A 7 -7.39 -13.90 9.88
C LEU A 7 -6.18 -12.95 9.85
N LYS A 8 -5.34 -12.96 10.89
CA LYS A 8 -4.09 -12.19 10.92
C LYS A 8 -3.13 -12.61 9.81
N ASP A 9 -2.99 -13.90 9.53
CA ASP A 9 -2.16 -14.41 8.43
C ASP A 9 -2.69 -13.97 7.05
N LEU A 10 -4.02 -13.96 6.86
CA LEU A 10 -4.65 -13.46 5.65
C LEU A 10 -4.40 -11.95 5.47
N ILE A 11 -4.58 -11.17 6.54
CA ILE A 11 -4.35 -9.72 6.52
C ILE A 11 -2.87 -9.41 6.26
N PHE A 12 -1.95 -10.17 6.85
CA PHE A 12 -0.53 -10.05 6.57
C PHE A 12 -0.21 -10.33 5.09
N SER A 13 -0.84 -11.35 4.50
CA SER A 13 -0.67 -11.68 3.08
C SER A 13 -1.19 -10.56 2.17
N ILE A 14 -2.35 -9.99 2.49
CA ILE A 14 -2.93 -8.83 1.78
C ILE A 14 -2.01 -7.60 1.91
N LEU A 15 -1.44 -7.38 3.09
CA LEU A 15 -0.46 -6.32 3.37
C LEU A 15 0.77 -6.41 2.46
N ILE A 16 1.33 -7.62 2.29
CA ILE A 16 2.47 -7.84 1.39
C ILE A 16 2.12 -7.44 -0.04
N ILE A 17 0.94 -7.87 -0.53
CA ILE A 17 0.49 -7.55 -1.89
C ILE A 17 0.34 -6.03 -2.06
N LEU A 18 -0.31 -5.37 -1.10
CA LEU A 18 -0.48 -3.91 -1.13
C LEU A 18 0.86 -3.16 -1.09
N PHE A 19 1.83 -3.65 -0.31
CA PHE A 19 3.16 -3.04 -0.24
C PHE A 19 3.91 -3.17 -1.59
N VAL A 20 3.80 -4.32 -2.27
CA VAL A 20 4.38 -4.52 -3.60
C VAL A 20 3.72 -3.58 -4.62
N VAL A 21 2.39 -3.47 -4.61
CA VAL A 21 1.66 -2.56 -5.50
C VAL A 21 2.05 -1.09 -5.25
N LEU A 22 2.18 -0.68 -3.98
CA LEU A 22 2.67 0.65 -3.62
C LEU A 22 4.08 0.90 -4.19
N SER A 23 4.98 -0.06 -4.02
CA SER A 23 6.37 0.05 -4.50
C SER A 23 6.42 0.20 -6.02
N LEU A 24 5.63 -0.59 -6.75
CA LEU A 24 5.52 -0.50 -8.21
C LEU A 24 4.97 0.86 -8.64
N ASN A 25 3.91 1.35 -7.98
CA ASN A 25 3.35 2.66 -8.27
C ASN A 25 4.38 3.78 -8.07
N ILE A 26 5.17 3.75 -6.99
CA ILE A 26 6.25 4.71 -6.74
C ILE A 26 7.27 4.69 -7.88
N ILE A 27 7.73 3.50 -8.29
CA ILE A 27 8.73 3.33 -9.36
C ILE A 27 8.20 3.90 -10.68
N VAL A 28 6.95 3.56 -11.02
CA VAL A 28 6.24 4.05 -12.21
C VAL A 28 6.19 5.58 -12.18
N PHE A 29 5.80 6.19 -11.06
CA PHE A 29 5.75 7.64 -10.95
C PHE A 29 7.11 8.30 -11.13
N PHE A 30 8.16 7.86 -10.46
CA PHE A 30 9.50 8.45 -10.66
C PHE A 30 10.02 8.26 -12.08
N SER A 31 9.63 7.17 -12.75
CA SER A 31 10.00 6.91 -14.14
C SER A 31 9.27 7.84 -15.11
N TYR A 32 7.96 8.08 -14.90
CA TYR A 32 7.17 8.98 -15.73
C TYR A 32 7.39 10.46 -15.43
N ASN A 33 7.72 10.83 -14.19
CA ASN A 33 8.01 12.20 -13.78
C ASN A 33 9.25 12.77 -14.51
N LYS A 34 10.13 11.91 -15.02
CA LYS A 34 11.25 12.31 -15.90
C LYS A 34 10.84 12.59 -17.36
N ILE A 35 9.64 12.18 -17.78
CA ILE A 35 9.25 12.07 -19.19
C ILE A 35 8.02 12.94 -19.52
N ALA A 36 7.13 13.22 -18.56
CA ALA A 36 5.92 14.01 -18.78
C ALA A 36 5.49 14.80 -17.53
N GLU A 37 5.00 16.03 -17.74
CA GLU A 37 4.24 16.81 -16.75
C GLU A 37 2.91 16.11 -16.47
N ILE A 38 2.94 15.10 -15.60
CA ILE A 38 1.75 14.43 -15.10
C ILE A 38 1.19 15.24 -13.94
N ASP A 39 -0.13 15.30 -13.81
CA ASP A 39 -0.83 15.91 -12.69
C ASP A 39 -0.50 15.18 -11.37
N HIS A 40 0.59 15.60 -10.73
CA HIS A 40 1.19 14.92 -9.56
C HIS A 40 0.22 14.85 -8.37
N SER A 41 -0.76 15.74 -8.35
CA SER A 41 -1.80 15.84 -7.32
C SER A 41 -2.57 14.52 -7.15
N ILE A 42 -3.09 13.96 -8.23
CA ILE A 42 -3.88 12.71 -8.22
C ILE A 42 -3.01 11.52 -7.81
N PHE A 43 -1.77 11.48 -8.30
CA PHE A 43 -0.86 10.40 -7.97
C PHE A 43 -0.47 10.39 -6.48
N ILE A 44 -0.16 11.57 -5.92
CA ILE A 44 0.16 11.72 -4.50
C ILE A 44 -1.03 11.28 -3.62
N ILE A 45 -2.26 11.61 -4.02
CA ILE A 45 -3.48 11.19 -3.29
C ILE A 45 -3.60 9.65 -3.26
N ILE A 46 -3.39 8.97 -4.38
CA ILE A 46 -3.44 7.50 -4.46
C ILE A 46 -2.35 6.87 -3.59
N LEU A 47 -1.18 7.50 -3.52
CA LEU A 47 -0.06 7.04 -2.70
C LEU A 47 -0.36 7.16 -1.20
N LEU A 48 -0.91 8.31 -0.79
CA LEU A 48 -1.32 8.56 0.59
C LEU A 48 -2.41 7.58 1.04
N LEU A 49 -3.39 7.30 0.17
CA LEU A 49 -4.47 6.35 0.48
C LEU A 49 -3.92 4.94 0.73
N ASN A 50 -3.01 4.46 -0.12
CA ASN A 50 -2.36 3.17 0.06
C ASN A 50 -1.52 3.11 1.35
N LEU A 51 -0.79 4.19 1.67
CA LEU A 51 0.00 4.26 2.90
C LEU A 51 -0.90 4.18 4.15
N ILE A 52 -2.02 4.90 4.17
CA ILE A 52 -2.99 4.86 5.27
C ILE A 52 -3.54 3.44 5.44
N PHE A 53 -3.87 2.76 4.34
CA PHE A 53 -4.40 1.40 4.38
C PHE A 53 -3.40 0.39 4.96
N ILE A 54 -2.12 0.53 4.61
CA ILE A 54 -1.02 -0.26 5.18
C ILE A 54 -0.90 -0.01 6.69
N LEU A 55 -0.93 1.25 7.12
CA LEU A 55 -0.83 1.62 8.53
C LEU A 55 -1.98 1.03 9.37
N ILE A 56 -3.22 1.13 8.89
CA ILE A 56 -4.39 0.55 9.57
C ILE A 56 -4.25 -0.97 9.68
N SER A 57 -3.81 -1.61 8.60
CA SER A 57 -3.64 -3.07 8.58
C SER A 57 -2.53 -3.53 9.53
N LEU A 58 -1.45 -2.75 9.67
CA LEU A 58 -0.38 -3.01 10.64
C LEU A 58 -0.87 -2.88 12.08
N ILE A 59 -1.65 -1.83 12.39
CA ILE A 59 -2.25 -1.66 13.71
C ILE A 59 -3.14 -2.87 14.04
N TYR A 60 -3.97 -3.32 13.09
CA TYR A 60 -4.80 -4.50 13.27
C TYR A 60 -3.99 -5.79 13.53
N LEU A 61 -2.78 -5.91 12.97
CA LEU A 61 -1.94 -7.08 13.21
C LEU A 61 -1.37 -7.09 14.63
N ILE A 62 -0.98 -5.91 15.12
CA ILE A 62 -0.33 -5.70 16.43
C ILE A 62 -1.33 -5.90 17.58
N PHE A 63 -2.54 -5.34 17.46
CA PHE A 63 -3.59 -5.44 18.48
C PHE A 63 -4.47 -6.68 18.30
#